data_AF-A0A1A9UTI3-F1
#
_entry.id   AF-A0A1A9UTI3-F1
#
_cell.length_a   1.000
_cell.length_b   1.000
_cell.length_c   1.000
_cell.angle_alpha   90.00
_cell.angle_beta   90.00
_cell.angle_gamma   90.00
#
_symmetry.space_group_name_H-M   'P 1'
#
loop_
_entity.id
_entity.type
_entity.pdbx_description
1 polymer ?
#
loop_
_entity_poly.entity_id
_entity_poly.type
_entity_poly.pdbx_seq_one_letter_code
_entity_poly.pdbx_strand_id
1 'polypeptide(L)'
;DNLSVCSVNSGQNPARRFTAIEANDGGANGSAKALPSIIGHQTNNNLVGVQSKFRRKYYHKVLLVLLVLLLTLLLIIIIILSVFLNKQSINSLCRSKECLRAAASLIYSMDEKTDPCEDFYQFTCGRWADDHPRPDSVTSNDWFREAQAKITRQLRKFLQQNVTDNEPATVSKAKLMFKGCMDTKLLDERDMEPLVYFLKQFQLPLIPGGFNLTLEMEDSGQSPEFNWLKSLVLIKKYLGMDLIIGFDILPDPLNRTIKRIAFGTPEVDTALPL
;
A
#
# COMPACT_ATOMS: atom_id res chain seq x y z
N ASP A 1 20.38 -2.67 12.41
CA ASP A 1 20.90 -1.62 11.50
C ASP A 1 19.81 -0.60 11.25
N ASN A 2 20.08 0.68 11.52
CA ASN A 2 19.05 1.73 11.48
C ASN A 2 18.93 2.31 10.07
N LEU A 3 17.74 2.19 9.46
CA LEU A 3 17.37 3.00 8.29
C LEU A 3 16.68 4.29 8.76
N SER A 4 17.48 5.30 9.11
CA SER A 4 17.00 6.66 9.36
C SER A 4 16.68 7.38 8.03
N VAL A 5 15.52 7.11 7.45
CA VAL A 5 15.07 7.69 6.17
C VAL A 5 14.02 8.78 6.40
N CYS A 6 14.42 9.85 7.09
CA CYS A 6 13.65 11.10 7.16
C CYS A 6 14.60 12.31 7.27
N SER A 7 14.86 12.97 6.14
CA SER A 7 15.41 14.32 6.11
C SER A 7 15.03 15.00 4.78
N VAL A 8 13.80 15.52 4.73
CA VAL A 8 13.30 16.32 3.60
C VAL A 8 13.32 17.79 4.01
N ASN A 9 14.40 18.50 3.65
CA ASN A 9 14.53 19.93 3.93
C ASN A 9 13.52 20.76 3.10
N SER A 10 12.34 21.00 3.66
CA SER A 10 11.36 21.95 3.12
C SER A 10 11.81 23.39 3.41
N GLY A 11 12.60 23.94 2.49
CA GLY A 11 13.18 25.29 2.61
C GLY A 11 12.15 26.41 2.41
N GLN A 12 11.42 26.76 3.47
CA GLN A 12 10.57 27.96 3.49
C GLN A 12 11.39 29.24 3.74
N ASN A 13 10.99 30.34 3.07
CA ASN A 13 11.63 31.66 3.17
C ASN A 13 11.44 32.32 4.54
N PRO A 14 12.45 33.08 5.02
CA PRO A 14 12.24 34.26 5.85
C PRO A 14 12.57 35.55 5.06
N ALA A 15 11.67 36.54 5.11
CA ALA A 15 11.91 37.87 4.54
C ALA A 15 12.98 38.64 5.34
N ARG A 16 13.83 39.42 4.67
CA ARG A 16 14.74 40.37 5.34
C ARG A 16 14.17 41.79 5.36
N ARG A 17 14.10 42.34 6.57
CA ARG A 17 13.60 43.68 6.91
C ARG A 17 14.76 44.69 6.90
N PHE A 18 14.50 45.91 6.44
CA PHE A 18 15.43 47.03 6.56
C PHE A 18 15.45 47.60 7.98
N THR A 19 16.64 47.82 8.54
CA THR A 19 16.98 48.89 9.50
C THR A 19 18.49 49.17 9.40
N ALA A 20 18.88 50.42 9.59
CA ALA A 20 20.28 50.87 9.73
C ALA A 20 20.46 51.55 11.10
N ILE A 21 21.72 51.89 11.47
CA ILE A 21 22.19 53.04 12.29
C ILE A 21 23.48 52.69 13.07
N GLU A 22 24.55 53.48 12.84
CA GLU A 22 25.65 53.95 13.74
C GLU A 22 26.44 52.97 14.66
N ALA A 23 27.60 53.31 15.28
CA ALA A 23 28.78 54.13 14.89
C ALA A 23 29.90 53.99 15.98
N ASN A 24 31.14 54.40 15.67
CA ASN A 24 32.26 54.70 16.61
C ASN A 24 32.85 53.53 17.47
N ASP A 25 34.10 53.56 18.00
CA ASP A 25 35.26 54.47 17.83
C ASP A 25 36.61 53.74 18.14
N GLY A 26 37.75 54.38 17.84
CA GLY A 26 39.12 54.03 18.28
C GLY A 26 39.87 53.02 17.37
N GLY A 27 41.17 53.16 17.03
CA GLY A 27 42.22 54.11 17.46
C GLY A 27 43.23 53.46 18.43
N ALA A 28 44.55 53.38 18.18
CA ALA A 28 45.39 53.74 17.02
C ALA A 28 46.60 52.73 16.96
N ASN A 29 47.88 52.97 16.61
CA ASN A 29 48.70 54.16 16.26
C ASN A 29 50.02 53.73 15.54
N GLY A 30 50.67 54.65 14.81
CA GLY A 30 52.06 54.55 14.33
C GLY A 30 52.29 53.80 13.00
N SER A 31 53.29 54.12 12.18
CA SER A 31 54.22 55.26 12.19
C SER A 31 54.76 55.54 10.77
N ALA A 32 55.16 56.78 10.46
CA ALA A 32 55.45 57.23 9.09
C ALA A 32 56.95 57.29 8.74
N LYS A 33 57.27 57.19 7.44
CA LYS A 33 58.55 57.62 6.83
C LYS A 33 58.29 58.39 5.53
N ALA A 34 59.22 59.30 5.20
CA ALA A 34 59.00 60.39 4.24
C ALA A 34 59.40 60.08 2.78
N LEU A 35 58.99 60.99 1.88
CA LEU A 35 59.17 60.95 0.43
C LEU A 35 60.32 61.88 -0.03
N PRO A 36 61.14 61.49 -1.01
CA PRO A 36 62.04 62.38 -1.74
C PRO A 36 61.38 62.96 -3.01
N SER A 37 61.84 64.13 -3.46
CA SER A 37 61.10 65.00 -4.39
C SER A 37 61.77 65.25 -5.74
N ILE A 38 60.94 65.51 -6.76
CA ILE A 38 61.23 66.26 -8.01
C ILE A 38 62.27 65.65 -8.98
N ILE A 39 61.80 65.36 -10.20
CA ILE A 39 62.37 65.84 -11.46
C ILE A 39 61.17 66.10 -12.39
N GLY A 40 61.19 67.22 -13.13
CA GLY A 40 60.09 67.59 -14.02
C GLY A 40 60.17 66.90 -15.39
N HIS A 41 59.01 66.64 -16.01
CA HIS A 41 58.94 66.21 -17.41
C HIS A 41 58.10 67.19 -18.22
N GLN A 42 58.62 67.62 -19.38
CA GLN A 42 57.94 68.57 -20.25
C GLN A 42 56.67 67.94 -20.84
N THR A 43 55.54 68.64 -20.75
CA THR A 43 54.33 68.31 -21.51
C THR A 43 54.51 68.70 -22.96
N ASN A 44 54.96 67.74 -23.79
CA ASN A 44 55.08 67.93 -25.23
C ASN A 44 53.68 68.07 -25.86
N ASN A 45 53.27 69.32 -26.10
CA ASN A 45 51.97 69.70 -26.67
C ASN A 45 51.85 69.34 -28.16
N ASN A 46 51.81 68.05 -28.48
CA ASN A 46 51.59 67.50 -29.83
C ASN A 46 50.44 66.47 -29.85
N LEU A 47 49.37 66.75 -29.11
CA LEU A 47 48.09 66.07 -29.27
C LEU A 47 47.21 66.86 -30.24
N VAL A 48 47.16 66.43 -31.50
CA VAL A 48 46.18 66.92 -32.46
C VAL A 48 44.79 66.47 -32.00
N GLY A 49 44.09 67.36 -31.31
CA GLY A 49 42.72 67.15 -30.86
C GLY A 49 41.77 67.05 -32.04
N VAL A 50 41.59 65.86 -32.59
CA VAL A 50 40.58 65.57 -33.62
C VAL A 50 39.20 65.81 -33.00
N GLN A 51 38.64 67.01 -33.20
CA GLN A 51 37.28 67.32 -32.78
C GLN A 51 36.29 66.51 -33.60
N SER A 52 35.92 65.34 -33.09
CA SER A 52 34.69 64.69 -33.50
C SER A 52 33.52 65.61 -33.14
N LYS A 53 32.89 66.21 -34.16
CA LYS A 53 31.59 66.92 -34.02
C LYS A 53 30.47 65.89 -33.79
N PHE A 54 30.58 65.19 -32.68
CA PHE A 54 29.87 63.96 -32.37
C PHE A 54 28.43 64.28 -31.95
N ARG A 55 27.44 63.69 -32.63
CA ARG A 55 26.01 63.97 -32.39
C ARG A 55 25.52 63.39 -31.05
N ARG A 56 25.85 64.06 -29.94
CA ARG A 56 25.50 63.69 -28.55
C ARG A 56 24.00 63.39 -28.36
N LYS A 57 23.11 64.09 -29.06
CA LYS A 57 21.64 63.84 -29.06
C LYS A 57 21.22 62.50 -29.69
N TYR A 58 22.05 61.88 -30.52
CA TYR A 58 21.74 60.60 -31.18
C TYR A 58 22.07 59.41 -30.26
N TYR A 59 23.21 59.45 -29.57
CA TYR A 59 23.66 58.38 -28.67
C TYR A 59 22.67 58.04 -27.56
N HIS A 60 22.07 59.05 -26.91
CA HIS A 60 21.04 58.78 -25.89
C HIS A 60 19.80 58.07 -26.44
N LYS A 61 19.40 58.34 -27.70
CA LYS A 61 18.28 57.64 -28.34
C LYS A 61 18.65 56.21 -28.73
N VAL A 62 19.83 55.99 -29.31
CA VAL A 62 20.33 54.65 -29.66
C VAL A 62 20.52 53.79 -28.42
N LEU A 63 21.07 54.35 -27.34
CA LEU A 63 21.24 53.66 -26.06
C LEU A 63 19.89 53.28 -25.43
N LEU A 64 18.88 54.18 -25.49
CA LEU A 64 17.54 53.88 -24.99
C LEU A 64 16.87 52.78 -25.81
N VAL A 65 16.99 52.79 -27.15
CA VAL A 65 16.49 51.71 -28.02
C VAL A 65 17.18 50.39 -27.74
N LEU A 66 18.51 50.38 -27.56
CA LEU A 66 19.27 49.17 -27.17
C LEU A 66 18.85 48.64 -25.79
N LEU A 67 18.63 49.53 -24.82
CA LEU A 67 18.18 49.15 -23.48
C LEU A 67 16.75 48.58 -23.51
N VAL A 68 15.85 49.15 -24.30
CA VAL A 68 14.50 48.61 -24.51
C VAL A 68 14.56 47.24 -25.21
N LEU A 69 15.38 47.07 -26.25
CA LEU A 69 15.59 45.77 -26.92
C LEU A 69 16.19 44.71 -25.98
N LEU A 70 17.12 45.10 -25.11
CA LEU A 70 17.71 44.20 -24.13
C LEU A 70 16.69 43.80 -23.04
N LEU A 71 15.85 44.74 -22.59
CA LEU A 71 14.76 44.44 -21.66
C LEU A 71 13.68 43.54 -22.28
N THR A 72 13.28 43.76 -23.54
CA THR A 72 12.32 42.87 -24.21
C THR A 72 12.90 41.49 -24.47
N LEU A 73 14.19 41.38 -24.83
CA LEU A 73 14.90 40.11 -24.96
C LEU A 73 14.93 39.35 -23.61
N LEU A 74 15.27 40.03 -22.51
CA LEU A 74 15.26 39.42 -21.16
C LEU A 74 13.87 38.95 -20.75
N LEU A 75 12.82 39.75 -20.99
CA LEU A 75 11.43 39.34 -20.73
C LEU A 75 11.02 38.11 -21.56
N ILE A 76 11.39 38.06 -22.84
CA ILE A 76 11.13 36.90 -23.71
C ILE A 76 11.87 35.66 -23.19
N ILE A 77 13.13 35.80 -22.75
CA ILE A 77 13.91 34.69 -22.16
C ILE A 77 13.25 34.20 -20.86
N ILE A 78 12.80 35.09 -19.97
CA ILE A 78 12.10 34.73 -18.73
C ILE A 78 10.79 33.99 -19.01
N ILE A 79 10.02 34.45 -20.01
CA ILE A 79 8.78 33.78 -20.44
C ILE A 79 9.08 32.39 -21.00
N ILE A 80 10.08 32.25 -21.89
CA ILE A 80 10.50 30.94 -22.44
C ILE A 80 10.94 29.99 -21.33
N LEU A 81 11.76 30.46 -20.37
CA LEU A 81 12.22 29.65 -19.24
C LEU A 81 11.07 29.20 -18.33
N SER A 82 10.14 30.08 -17.99
CA SER A 82 8.97 29.71 -17.16
C SER A 82 8.06 28.69 -17.85
N VAL A 83 7.82 28.84 -19.16
CA VAL A 83 7.06 27.86 -19.96
C VAL A 83 7.81 26.52 -20.03
N PHE A 84 9.13 26.54 -20.20
CA PHE A 84 9.94 25.31 -20.29
C PHE A 84 9.98 24.55 -18.95
N LEU A 85 10.21 25.24 -17.83
CA LEU A 85 10.21 24.67 -16.49
C LEU A 85 8.83 24.10 -16.11
N ASN A 86 7.75 24.83 -16.40
CA ASN A 86 6.40 24.36 -16.13
C ASN A 86 6.04 23.13 -16.99
N LYS A 87 6.44 23.12 -18.27
CA LYS A 87 6.29 21.94 -19.14
C LYS A 87 7.08 20.73 -18.64
N GLN A 88 8.28 20.95 -18.10
CA GLN A 88 9.10 19.88 -17.50
C GLN A 88 8.43 19.30 -16.23
N SER A 89 7.84 20.15 -15.37
CA SER A 89 7.08 19.72 -14.19
C SER A 89 5.76 19.03 -14.51
N ILE A 90 5.10 19.40 -15.61
CA ILE A 90 3.83 18.79 -16.03
C ILE A 90 4.05 17.40 -16.64
N ASN A 91 5.16 17.20 -17.35
CA ASN A 91 5.48 15.95 -18.05
C ASN A 91 5.88 14.78 -17.13
N SER A 92 6.24 15.02 -15.87
CA SER A 92 6.60 13.97 -14.90
C SER A 92 5.41 13.39 -14.13
N LEU A 93 4.24 14.02 -14.19
CA LEU A 93 3.04 13.60 -13.47
C LEU A 93 2.21 12.62 -14.31
N CYS A 94 2.05 11.39 -13.84
CA CYS A 94 1.15 10.43 -14.46
C CYS A 94 -0.31 10.86 -14.29
N ARG A 95 -1.11 10.75 -15.36
CA ARG A 95 -2.53 11.14 -15.43
C ARG A 95 -3.43 10.02 -15.95
N SER A 96 -2.94 8.78 -15.89
CA SER A 96 -3.75 7.60 -16.22
C SER A 96 -4.88 7.41 -15.20
N LYS A 97 -5.97 6.73 -15.58
CA LYS A 97 -7.13 6.51 -14.69
C LYS A 97 -6.74 5.67 -13.48
N GLU A 98 -5.78 4.77 -13.68
CA GLU A 98 -5.23 3.84 -12.71
C GLU A 98 -4.38 4.60 -11.67
N CYS A 99 -3.51 5.51 -12.14
CA CYS A 99 -2.71 6.37 -11.26
C CYS A 99 -3.58 7.32 -10.44
N LEU A 100 -4.55 8.01 -11.07
CA LEU A 100 -5.47 8.91 -10.37
C LEU A 100 -6.31 8.15 -9.33
N ARG A 101 -6.75 6.93 -9.63
CA ARG A 101 -7.46 6.07 -8.67
C ARG A 101 -6.57 5.65 -7.49
N ALA A 102 -5.32 5.26 -7.75
CA ALA A 102 -4.38 4.86 -6.71
C ALA A 102 -4.00 6.04 -5.80
N ALA A 103 -3.70 7.21 -6.38
CA ALA A 103 -3.38 8.42 -5.63
C ALA A 103 -4.55 8.88 -4.75
N ALA A 104 -5.79 8.86 -5.27
CA ALA A 104 -6.97 9.15 -4.47
C ALA A 104 -7.14 8.14 -3.31
N SER A 105 -7.03 6.84 -3.59
CA SER A 105 -7.16 5.79 -2.57
C SER A 105 -6.13 5.93 -1.44
N LEU A 106 -4.93 6.40 -1.75
CA LEU A 106 -3.89 6.68 -0.76
C LEU A 106 -4.25 7.91 0.08
N ILE A 107 -4.53 9.05 -0.56
CA ILE A 107 -4.81 10.33 0.13
C ILE A 107 -6.07 10.25 1.03
N TYR A 108 -7.10 9.49 0.64
CA TYR A 108 -8.27 9.29 1.51
C TYR A 108 -7.97 8.42 2.74
N SER A 109 -7.00 7.49 2.65
CA SER A 109 -6.59 6.62 3.76
C SER A 109 -5.68 7.31 4.79
N MET A 110 -4.96 8.36 4.35
CA MET A 110 -3.94 9.06 5.13
C MET A 110 -4.53 10.06 6.14
N ASP A 111 -3.87 10.15 7.29
CA ASP A 111 -4.05 11.23 8.27
C ASP A 111 -2.85 12.18 8.24
N GLU A 112 -2.90 13.17 7.36
CA GLU A 112 -1.86 14.18 7.15
C GLU A 112 -1.55 15.07 8.38
N LYS A 113 -2.27 14.89 9.50
CA LYS A 113 -2.04 15.58 10.77
C LYS A 113 -1.03 14.87 11.68
N THR A 114 -0.81 13.57 11.45
CA THR A 114 0.12 12.76 12.25
C THR A 114 1.52 12.85 11.65
N ASP A 115 2.56 12.93 12.49
CA ASP A 115 3.94 12.90 12.00
C ASP A 115 4.31 11.48 11.56
N PRO A 116 4.69 11.22 10.28
CA PRO A 116 5.13 9.91 9.82
C PRO A 116 6.39 9.39 10.53
N CYS A 117 7.14 10.24 11.22
CA CYS A 117 8.31 9.84 12.02
C CYS A 117 7.91 9.23 13.37
N GLU A 118 6.75 9.61 13.92
CA GLU A 118 6.25 9.19 15.23
C GLU A 118 5.26 8.03 15.11
N ASP A 119 4.27 8.13 14.21
CA ASP A 119 3.36 7.02 13.87
C ASP A 119 3.06 6.98 12.37
N PHE A 120 3.88 6.19 11.65
CA PHE A 120 3.70 5.92 10.24
C PHE A 120 2.41 5.13 9.91
N TYR A 121 1.88 4.33 10.85
CA TYR A 121 0.64 3.59 10.63
C TYR A 121 -0.55 4.53 10.66
N GLN A 122 -0.68 5.38 11.68
CA GLN A 122 -1.72 6.40 11.73
C GLN A 122 -1.58 7.39 10.57
N PHE A 123 -0.37 7.85 10.21
CA PHE A 123 -0.18 8.71 9.04
C PHE A 123 -0.66 8.07 7.73
N THR A 124 -0.41 6.78 7.50
CA THR A 124 -0.77 6.11 6.23
C THR A 124 -2.17 5.49 6.17
N CYS A 125 -2.71 5.05 7.31
CA CYS A 125 -3.94 4.26 7.41
C CYS A 125 -4.99 4.83 8.37
N GLY A 126 -4.68 5.91 9.09
CA GLY A 126 -5.49 6.46 10.19
C GLY A 126 -6.90 6.94 9.81
N ARG A 127 -7.20 7.04 8.52
CA ARG A 127 -8.54 7.34 7.97
C ARG A 127 -9.08 6.26 7.04
N TRP A 128 -8.35 5.17 6.81
CA TRP A 128 -8.78 4.06 5.94
C TRP A 128 -10.12 3.45 6.40
N ALA A 129 -10.32 3.36 7.72
CA ALA A 129 -11.52 2.78 8.33
C ALA A 129 -12.79 3.64 8.15
N ASP A 130 -12.67 4.94 7.83
CA ASP A 130 -13.81 5.82 7.54
C ASP A 130 -14.55 5.34 6.28
N ASP A 131 -13.79 5.02 5.22
CA ASP A 131 -14.29 4.55 3.93
C ASP A 131 -14.48 3.02 3.85
N HIS A 132 -13.84 2.25 4.76
CA HIS A 132 -13.85 0.78 4.76
C HIS A 132 -14.33 0.18 6.11
N PRO A 133 -15.49 0.61 6.63
CA PRO A 133 -15.98 0.19 7.95
C PRO A 133 -16.15 -1.32 8.04
N ARG A 134 -15.79 -1.88 9.19
CA ARG A 134 -15.83 -3.33 9.45
C ARG A 134 -17.27 -3.86 9.41
N PRO A 135 -17.63 -4.80 8.51
CA PRO A 135 -18.94 -5.45 8.50
C PRO A 135 -19.24 -6.21 9.79
N ASP A 136 -20.51 -6.33 10.17
CA ASP A 136 -20.93 -7.00 11.41
C ASP A 136 -20.62 -8.50 11.44
N SER A 137 -20.45 -9.13 10.28
CA SER A 137 -20.14 -10.56 10.13
C SER A 137 -18.66 -10.92 10.34
N VAL A 138 -17.80 -9.95 10.70
CA VAL A 138 -16.36 -10.14 10.82
C VAL A 138 -15.77 -9.37 12.02
N THR A 139 -14.71 -9.89 12.63
CA THR A 139 -14.06 -9.29 13.80
C THR A 139 -13.11 -8.14 13.46
N SER A 140 -12.49 -8.17 12.27
CA SER A 140 -11.60 -7.13 11.72
C SER A 140 -11.90 -6.86 10.24
N ASN A 141 -11.46 -5.70 9.74
CA ASN A 141 -11.40 -5.41 8.31
C ASN A 141 -10.06 -4.78 7.95
N ASP A 142 -9.56 -5.10 6.77
CA ASP A 142 -8.29 -4.64 6.23
C ASP A 142 -8.30 -4.79 4.69
N TRP A 143 -7.24 -4.33 4.03
CA TRP A 143 -7.17 -4.32 2.56
C TRP A 143 -7.10 -5.73 1.94
N PHE A 144 -6.53 -6.74 2.63
CA PHE A 144 -6.55 -8.12 2.17
C PHE A 144 -7.98 -8.67 2.22
N ARG A 145 -8.73 -8.34 3.27
CA ARG A 145 -10.13 -8.77 3.44
C ARG A 145 -11.05 -8.13 2.41
N GLU A 146 -10.87 -6.85 2.07
CA GLU A 146 -11.58 -6.21 0.95
C GLU A 146 -11.21 -6.82 -0.41
N ALA A 147 -9.93 -7.12 -0.65
CA ALA A 147 -9.50 -7.81 -1.86
C ALA A 147 -10.12 -9.22 -1.96
N GLN A 148 -10.12 -9.98 -0.86
CA GLN A 148 -10.71 -11.32 -0.78
C GLN A 148 -12.25 -11.29 -0.91
N ALA A 149 -12.92 -10.30 -0.32
CA ALA A 149 -14.35 -10.09 -0.50
C ALA A 149 -14.70 -9.78 -1.97
N LYS A 150 -13.90 -8.95 -2.66
CA LYS A 150 -14.04 -8.68 -4.09
C LYS A 150 -13.85 -9.93 -4.95
N ILE A 151 -12.82 -10.74 -4.67
CA ILE A 151 -12.57 -12.02 -5.36
C ILE A 151 -13.74 -12.99 -5.13
N THR A 152 -14.19 -13.14 -3.87
CA THR A 152 -15.28 -14.04 -3.49
C THR A 152 -16.62 -13.63 -4.12
N ARG A 153 -16.91 -12.32 -4.23
CA ARG A 153 -18.07 -11.78 -4.95
C ARG A 153 -18.03 -12.13 -6.45
N GLN A 154 -16.86 -12.06 -7.09
CA GLN A 154 -16.68 -12.46 -8.50
C GLN A 154 -16.79 -13.97 -8.69
N LEU A 155 -16.14 -14.76 -7.84
CA LEU A 155 -16.20 -16.23 -7.85
C LEU A 155 -17.62 -16.74 -7.63
N ARG A 156 -18.36 -16.18 -6.67
CA ARG A 156 -19.79 -16.47 -6.45
C ARG A 156 -20.62 -16.22 -7.71
N LYS A 157 -20.43 -15.06 -8.36
CA LYS A 157 -21.13 -14.73 -9.61
C LYS A 157 -20.80 -15.67 -10.77
N PHE A 158 -19.60 -16.26 -10.77
CA PHE A 158 -19.20 -17.29 -11.75
C PHE A 158 -19.80 -18.67 -11.43
N LEU A 159 -19.72 -19.11 -10.17
CA LEU A 159 -20.24 -20.42 -9.73
C LEU A 159 -21.78 -20.49 -9.72
N GLN A 160 -22.46 -19.36 -9.63
CA GLN A 160 -23.92 -19.24 -9.81
C GLN A 160 -24.39 -19.43 -11.27
N GLN A 161 -23.49 -19.47 -12.26
CA GLN A 161 -23.86 -19.70 -13.65
C GLN A 161 -24.19 -21.17 -13.88
N ASN A 162 -25.13 -21.44 -14.80
CA ASN A 162 -25.39 -22.80 -15.27
C ASN A 162 -24.13 -23.47 -15.82
N VAL A 163 -24.07 -24.79 -15.70
CA VAL A 163 -23.11 -25.64 -16.41
C VAL A 163 -23.36 -25.51 -17.92
N THR A 164 -22.30 -25.58 -18.72
CA THR A 164 -22.37 -25.54 -20.19
C THR A 164 -21.49 -26.64 -20.80
N ASP A 165 -21.94 -27.23 -21.91
CA ASP A 165 -21.29 -28.42 -22.50
C ASP A 165 -19.87 -28.16 -23.05
N ASN A 166 -19.50 -26.88 -23.19
CA ASN A 166 -18.20 -26.42 -23.68
C ASN A 166 -17.19 -26.08 -22.56
N GLU A 167 -17.48 -26.37 -21.29
CA GLU A 167 -16.56 -26.09 -20.16
C GLU A 167 -15.86 -27.37 -19.64
N PRO A 168 -14.67 -27.26 -19.01
CA PRO A 168 -13.99 -28.42 -18.44
C PRO A 168 -14.80 -29.06 -17.30
N ALA A 169 -14.85 -30.40 -17.25
CA ALA A 169 -15.61 -31.14 -16.25
C ALA A 169 -15.25 -30.82 -14.77
N THR A 170 -14.05 -30.27 -14.52
CA THR A 170 -13.65 -29.73 -13.20
C THR A 170 -14.41 -28.45 -12.83
N VAL A 171 -14.64 -27.56 -13.79
CA VAL A 171 -15.44 -26.34 -13.64
C VAL A 171 -16.91 -26.69 -13.42
N SER A 172 -17.45 -27.62 -14.21
CA SER A 172 -18.83 -28.09 -14.03
C SER A 172 -19.04 -28.73 -12.66
N LYS A 173 -18.10 -29.54 -12.18
CA LYS A 173 -18.13 -30.10 -10.81
C LYS A 173 -18.11 -29.01 -9.74
N ALA A 174 -17.29 -27.96 -9.90
CA ALA A 174 -17.26 -26.83 -8.97
C ALA A 174 -18.59 -26.05 -8.94
N LYS A 175 -19.20 -25.80 -10.10
CA LYS A 175 -20.54 -25.20 -10.21
C LYS A 175 -21.63 -26.07 -9.56
N LEU A 176 -21.62 -27.37 -9.81
CA LEU A 176 -22.59 -28.32 -9.22
C LEU A 176 -22.44 -28.42 -7.70
N MET A 177 -21.20 -28.50 -7.19
CA MET A 177 -20.92 -28.48 -5.75
C MET A 177 -21.40 -27.17 -5.10
N PHE A 178 -21.12 -26.03 -5.72
CA PHE A 178 -21.60 -24.74 -5.24
C PHE A 178 -23.14 -24.65 -5.25
N LYS A 179 -23.79 -25.16 -6.31
CA LYS A 179 -25.26 -25.20 -6.39
C LYS A 179 -25.87 -26.05 -5.29
N GLY A 180 -25.32 -27.25 -5.02
CA GLY A 180 -25.78 -28.12 -3.94
C GLY A 180 -25.59 -27.50 -2.55
N CYS A 181 -24.46 -26.82 -2.32
CA CYS A 181 -24.17 -26.08 -1.08
C CYS A 181 -25.14 -24.90 -0.85
N MET A 182 -25.64 -24.28 -1.93
CA MET A 182 -26.57 -23.14 -1.86
C MET A 182 -28.05 -23.53 -1.82
N ASP A 183 -28.41 -24.82 -1.96
CA ASP A 183 -29.80 -25.28 -1.97
C ASP A 183 -30.31 -25.53 -0.54
N THR A 184 -30.49 -24.44 0.21
CA THR A 184 -30.90 -24.50 1.62
C THR A 184 -32.25 -25.18 1.80
N LYS A 185 -33.20 -25.00 0.86
CA LYS A 185 -34.50 -25.69 0.90
C LYS A 185 -34.31 -27.21 0.90
N LEU A 186 -33.43 -27.73 0.04
CA LEU A 186 -33.14 -29.16 -0.09
C LEU A 186 -32.27 -29.72 1.05
N LEU A 187 -31.64 -28.84 1.83
CA LEU A 187 -31.00 -29.16 3.12
C LEU A 187 -32.07 -29.26 4.23
N ASP A 188 -32.92 -28.24 4.35
CA ASP A 188 -34.04 -28.19 5.32
C ASP A 188 -35.01 -29.37 5.13
N GLU A 189 -35.27 -29.77 3.87
CA GLU A 189 -36.09 -30.95 3.52
C GLU A 189 -35.48 -32.31 3.91
N ARG A 190 -34.18 -32.36 4.25
CA ARG A 190 -33.50 -33.59 4.72
C ARG A 190 -33.23 -33.63 6.22
N ASP A 191 -33.21 -32.47 6.88
CA ASP A 191 -32.95 -32.36 8.31
C ASP A 191 -31.73 -33.21 8.73
N MET A 192 -31.87 -34.11 9.71
CA MET A 192 -30.77 -34.90 10.26
C MET A 192 -30.44 -36.19 9.47
N GLU A 193 -31.13 -36.49 8.34
CA GLU A 193 -30.86 -37.67 7.52
C GLU A 193 -29.35 -37.83 7.16
N PRO A 194 -28.65 -36.79 6.66
CA PRO A 194 -27.25 -36.93 6.25
C PRO A 194 -26.33 -37.18 7.44
N LEU A 195 -26.62 -36.57 8.59
CA LEU A 195 -25.85 -36.78 9.83
C LEU A 195 -26.02 -38.21 10.34
N VAL A 196 -27.26 -38.70 10.43
CA VAL A 196 -27.56 -40.08 10.85
C VAL A 196 -26.94 -41.10 9.90
N TYR A 197 -26.89 -40.82 8.59
CA TYR A 197 -26.16 -41.63 7.63
C TYR A 197 -24.66 -41.69 7.94
N PHE A 198 -24.00 -40.54 8.13
CA PHE A 198 -22.56 -40.50 8.41
C PHE A 198 -22.18 -41.11 9.77
N LEU A 199 -22.97 -40.88 10.83
CA LEU A 199 -22.78 -41.52 12.14
C LEU A 199 -22.76 -43.06 12.00
N LYS A 200 -23.72 -43.62 11.24
CA LYS A 200 -23.78 -45.06 10.94
C LYS A 200 -22.60 -45.54 10.09
N GLN A 201 -22.18 -44.78 9.06
CA GLN A 201 -21.00 -45.12 8.26
C GLN A 201 -19.71 -45.17 9.09
N PHE A 202 -19.55 -44.26 10.05
CA PHE A 202 -18.38 -44.18 10.92
C PHE A 202 -18.46 -45.06 12.17
N GLN A 203 -19.56 -45.81 12.33
CA GLN A 203 -19.80 -46.70 13.47
C GLN A 203 -19.77 -45.96 14.83
N LEU A 204 -20.17 -44.68 14.79
CA LEU A 204 -20.39 -43.86 15.97
C LEU A 204 -21.77 -44.17 16.57
N PRO A 205 -21.91 -44.14 17.91
CA PRO A 205 -23.22 -44.27 18.54
C PRO A 205 -24.08 -43.03 18.21
N LEU A 206 -25.35 -43.25 17.87
CA LEU A 206 -26.30 -42.16 17.57
C LEU A 206 -26.61 -41.30 18.79
N ILE A 207 -26.52 -41.88 19.99
CA ILE A 207 -26.61 -41.21 21.28
C ILE A 207 -25.29 -41.50 22.01
N PRO A 208 -24.40 -40.52 22.22
CA PRO A 208 -23.18 -40.76 22.98
C PRO A 208 -23.54 -40.97 24.45
N GLY A 209 -23.13 -42.09 25.05
CA GLY A 209 -23.58 -42.52 26.39
C GLY A 209 -23.23 -41.61 27.59
N GLY A 210 -22.55 -40.49 27.36
CA GLY A 210 -22.40 -39.41 28.35
C GLY A 210 -23.59 -38.43 28.39
N PHE A 211 -24.44 -38.42 27.36
CA PHE A 211 -25.69 -37.66 27.36
C PHE A 211 -26.80 -38.49 27.99
N ASN A 212 -27.28 -38.06 29.16
CA ASN A 212 -28.36 -38.72 29.89
C ASN A 212 -29.74 -38.36 29.29
N LEU A 213 -29.91 -38.66 27.99
CA LEU A 213 -31.11 -38.39 27.20
C LEU A 213 -32.08 -39.58 27.28
N THR A 214 -33.21 -39.39 27.94
CA THR A 214 -34.33 -40.33 27.93
C THR A 214 -35.07 -40.28 26.60
N LEU A 215 -34.47 -40.86 25.56
CA LEU A 215 -35.13 -41.11 24.28
C LEU A 215 -35.72 -42.52 24.28
N GLU A 216 -37.03 -42.61 24.08
CA GLU A 216 -37.76 -43.87 23.95
C GLU A 216 -37.46 -44.52 22.59
N MET A 217 -36.28 -45.14 22.48
CA MET A 217 -35.91 -46.01 21.37
C MET A 217 -35.89 -47.45 21.87
N GLU A 218 -36.52 -48.37 21.13
CA GLU A 218 -36.52 -49.79 21.47
C GLU A 218 -35.08 -50.32 21.48
N ASP A 219 -34.61 -50.81 22.62
CA ASP A 219 -33.30 -51.47 22.76
C ASP A 219 -33.36 -52.85 22.08
N SER A 220 -33.19 -52.86 20.76
CA SER A 220 -32.91 -54.06 19.98
C SER A 220 -31.53 -54.57 20.38
N GLY A 221 -31.50 -55.32 21.48
CA GLY A 221 -30.31 -55.54 22.31
C GLY A 221 -29.07 -56.05 21.57
N GLN A 222 -27.92 -55.75 22.17
CA GLN A 222 -26.57 -55.86 21.59
C GLN A 222 -26.28 -54.81 20.50
N SER A 223 -26.34 -53.54 20.91
CA SER A 223 -25.48 -52.51 20.32
C SER A 223 -24.02 -53.01 20.28
N PRO A 224 -23.35 -53.05 19.11
CA PRO A 224 -22.00 -53.59 19.01
C PRO A 224 -20.99 -52.73 19.78
N GLU A 225 -19.95 -53.36 20.32
CA GLU A 225 -18.91 -52.70 21.12
C GLU A 225 -18.29 -51.52 20.36
N PHE A 226 -18.34 -50.32 20.96
CA PHE A 226 -17.90 -49.09 20.31
C PHE A 226 -16.37 -49.03 20.17
N ASN A 227 -15.89 -49.35 18.97
CA ASN A 227 -14.48 -49.27 18.64
C ASN A 227 -14.10 -47.86 18.14
N TRP A 228 -13.75 -46.97 19.08
CA TRP A 228 -13.35 -45.58 18.80
C TRP A 228 -12.24 -45.48 17.76
N LEU A 229 -11.22 -46.35 17.81
CA LEU A 229 -10.08 -46.33 16.90
C LEU A 229 -10.51 -46.63 15.45
N LYS A 230 -11.41 -47.60 15.27
CA LYS A 230 -12.03 -47.93 13.97
C LYS A 230 -12.86 -46.76 13.45
N SER A 231 -13.60 -46.08 14.32
CA SER A 231 -14.35 -44.85 13.95
C SER A 231 -13.43 -43.74 13.49
N LEU A 232 -12.30 -43.48 14.18
CA LEU A 232 -11.30 -42.50 13.73
C LEU A 232 -10.72 -42.85 12.35
N VAL A 233 -10.34 -44.11 12.14
CA VAL A 233 -9.81 -44.58 10.84
C VAL A 233 -10.84 -44.43 9.72
N LEU A 234 -12.14 -44.63 9.99
CA LEU A 234 -13.21 -44.37 9.03
C LEU A 234 -13.34 -42.86 8.76
N ILE A 235 -13.35 -42.02 9.79
CA ILE A 235 -13.51 -40.56 9.66
C ILE A 235 -12.36 -39.95 8.84
N LYS A 236 -11.09 -40.23 9.18
CA LYS A 236 -9.92 -39.75 8.41
C LYS A 236 -9.92 -40.31 6.98
N LYS A 237 -10.36 -41.56 6.75
CA LYS A 237 -10.46 -42.16 5.41
C LYS A 237 -11.54 -41.52 4.52
N TYR A 238 -12.70 -41.18 5.07
CA TYR A 238 -13.84 -40.69 4.30
C TYR A 238 -13.96 -39.16 4.25
N LEU A 239 -13.49 -38.45 5.27
CA LEU A 239 -13.60 -36.99 5.41
C LEU A 239 -12.24 -36.26 5.47
N GLY A 240 -11.12 -36.98 5.63
CA GLY A 240 -9.79 -36.39 5.77
C GLY A 240 -9.48 -35.77 7.15
N MET A 241 -10.47 -35.69 8.04
CA MET A 241 -10.38 -35.05 9.36
C MET A 241 -9.71 -35.95 10.40
N ASP A 242 -8.89 -35.36 11.27
CA ASP A 242 -8.40 -35.97 12.50
C ASP A 242 -9.15 -35.41 13.72
N LEU A 243 -9.39 -36.24 14.75
CA LEU A 243 -10.16 -35.84 15.95
C LEU A 243 -9.39 -35.97 17.27
N ILE A 244 -8.54 -36.99 17.42
CA ILE A 244 -7.78 -37.24 18.66
C ILE A 244 -6.26 -37.22 18.41
N ILE A 245 -5.83 -37.77 17.28
CA ILE A 245 -4.42 -37.83 16.86
C ILE A 245 -4.37 -37.27 15.44
N GLY A 246 -3.63 -36.17 15.25
CA GLY A 246 -3.34 -35.65 13.92
C GLY A 246 -2.29 -36.52 13.23
N PHE A 247 -2.49 -36.90 11.96
CA PHE A 247 -1.44 -37.53 11.18
C PHE A 247 -1.50 -37.26 9.68
N ASP A 248 -0.35 -36.94 9.10
CA ASP A 248 -0.23 -36.56 7.68
C ASP A 248 1.05 -37.08 7.02
N ILE A 249 0.99 -37.19 5.70
CA ILE A 249 2.07 -37.74 4.87
C ILE A 249 2.92 -36.58 4.30
N LEU A 250 3.82 -36.08 5.15
CA LEU A 250 4.67 -34.92 4.86
C LEU A 250 6.01 -35.33 4.22
N PRO A 251 6.65 -34.45 3.41
CA PRO A 251 8.01 -34.66 2.96
C PRO A 251 8.99 -34.61 4.15
N ASP A 252 9.97 -35.52 4.18
CA ASP A 252 11.01 -35.54 5.20
C ASP A 252 11.81 -34.22 5.19
N PRO A 253 11.91 -33.48 6.33
CA PRO A 253 12.64 -32.22 6.40
C PRO A 253 14.11 -32.31 5.97
N LEU A 254 14.75 -33.47 6.16
CA LEU A 254 16.15 -33.74 5.81
C LEU A 254 16.29 -34.30 4.39
N ASN A 255 15.27 -34.97 3.85
CA ASN A 255 15.26 -35.49 2.48
C ASN A 255 13.87 -35.45 1.83
N ARG A 256 13.51 -34.31 1.24
CA ARG A 256 12.18 -34.06 0.64
C ARG A 256 11.78 -34.99 -0.52
N THR A 257 12.65 -35.89 -0.99
CA THR A 257 12.28 -36.97 -1.93
C THR A 257 11.52 -38.11 -1.25
N ILE A 258 11.69 -38.28 0.07
CA ILE A 258 11.01 -39.27 0.90
C ILE A 258 9.82 -38.60 1.58
N LYS A 259 8.70 -39.32 1.66
CA LYS A 259 7.56 -38.95 2.51
C LYS A 259 7.55 -39.79 3.78
N ARG A 260 7.19 -39.19 4.91
CA ARG A 260 6.99 -39.88 6.19
C ARG A 260 5.60 -39.56 6.75
N ILE A 261 5.09 -40.44 7.60
CA ILE A 261 3.95 -40.12 8.46
C ILE A 261 4.48 -39.25 9.61
N ALA A 262 3.95 -38.04 9.73
CA ALA A 262 4.08 -37.21 10.93
C ALA A 262 2.87 -37.47 11.83
N PHE A 263 3.09 -37.41 13.15
CA PHE A 263 2.03 -37.44 14.17
C PHE A 263 2.06 -36.12 14.95
N GLY A 264 0.89 -35.62 15.33
CA GLY A 264 0.76 -34.38 16.11
C GLY A 264 -0.61 -34.25 16.77
N THR A 265 -0.92 -33.04 17.24
CA THR A 265 -2.30 -32.64 17.52
C THR A 265 -3.12 -32.62 16.22
N PRO A 266 -4.42 -32.92 16.25
CA PRO A 266 -5.29 -32.70 15.09
C PRO A 266 -5.30 -31.23 14.68
N GLU A 267 -5.49 -30.95 13.39
CA GLU A 267 -5.72 -29.59 12.90
C GLU A 267 -7.10 -29.10 13.41
N VAL A 268 -7.10 -28.07 14.26
CA VAL A 268 -8.31 -27.55 14.92
C VAL A 268 -9.12 -26.57 14.06
N ASP A 269 -8.79 -26.44 12.77
CA ASP A 269 -9.50 -25.62 11.78
C ASP A 269 -10.82 -26.29 11.31
N THR A 270 -11.55 -26.92 12.23
CA THR A 270 -12.85 -27.53 11.95
C THR A 270 -13.91 -26.47 11.70
N ALA A 271 -14.55 -26.50 10.53
CA ALA A 271 -15.63 -25.58 10.15
C ALA A 271 -16.98 -25.82 10.88
N LEU A 272 -16.97 -26.56 12.00
CA LEU A 272 -18.10 -26.75 12.90
C LEU A 272 -17.91 -25.83 14.11
N PRO A 273 -18.91 -25.03 14.51
CA PRO A 273 -18.82 -24.26 15.74
C PRO A 273 -18.80 -25.20 16.97
N LEU A 274 -17.94 -24.84 17.93
CA LEU A 274 -17.96 -25.35 19.31
C LEU A 274 -19.05 -24.63 20.13
#